data_AF-A0A934H132-F1
#
_entry.id   AF-A0A934H132-F1
#
_cell.length_a   1.000
_cell.length_b   1.000
_cell.length_c   1.000
_cell.angle_alpha   90.00
_cell.angle_beta   90.00
_cell.angle_gamma   90.00
#
_symmetry.space_group_name_H-M   'P 1'
#
loop_
_entity.id
_entity.type
_entity.pdbx_description
1 polymer ?
#
loop_
_entity_poly.entity_id
_entity_poly.type
_entity_poly.pdbx_seq_one_letter_code
_entity_poly.pdbx_strand_id
1 'polypeptide(L)'
;MSTILEFFKKSLPEKKEVTLALAGLAFLVFGWELRSLFYNFPAFALSYSVGEIFAIAAYMMSAALLETAIVMSFALFMAVILPRKLFAEGFSYKAFFLFVGLAAISIHLQFVMNNQPKIAFLTRELVIGLAIWILLSLLTHFVPLVKKIILDILDRLTIFSYIYIPLGALSLLVVTFRLLW
;
A
#
# COMPACT_ATOMS: atom_id res chain seq x y z
N MET A 1 -0.27 -28.14 -19.54
CA MET A 1 -0.78 -27.46 -18.32
C MET A 1 0.27 -27.35 -17.21
N SER A 2 1.23 -28.29 -17.09
CA SER A 2 2.37 -28.20 -16.16
C SER A 2 3.29 -27.00 -16.40
N THR A 3 3.50 -26.60 -17.66
CA THR A 3 4.42 -25.50 -18.04
C THR A 3 3.99 -24.12 -17.52
N ILE A 4 2.67 -23.86 -17.48
CA ILE A 4 2.13 -22.57 -17.00
C ILE A 4 2.27 -22.49 -15.48
N LEU A 5 1.88 -23.55 -14.77
CA LEU A 5 2.03 -23.64 -13.31
C LEU A 5 3.49 -23.50 -12.87
N GLU A 6 4.44 -24.09 -13.60
CA GLU A 6 5.87 -23.91 -13.33
C GLU A 6 6.37 -22.49 -13.60
N PHE A 7 5.86 -21.82 -14.63
CA PHE A 7 6.18 -20.41 -14.91
C PHE A 7 5.71 -19.51 -13.76
N PHE A 8 4.46 -19.62 -13.34
CA PHE A 8 3.91 -18.85 -12.21
C PHE A 8 4.69 -19.12 -10.92
N LYS A 9 5.02 -20.38 -10.63
CA LYS A 9 5.76 -20.73 -9.42
C LYS A 9 7.20 -20.20 -9.41
N LYS A 10 7.83 -20.03 -10.58
CA LYS A 10 9.19 -19.46 -10.72
C LYS A 10 9.22 -17.93 -10.71
N SER A 11 8.11 -17.27 -11.07
CA SER A 11 8.01 -15.80 -11.11
C SER A 11 7.57 -15.17 -9.79
N LEU A 12 6.94 -15.94 -8.90
CA LEU A 12 6.50 -15.42 -7.60
C LEU A 12 7.70 -15.08 -6.69
N PRO A 13 7.65 -13.93 -5.98
CA PRO A 13 8.66 -13.59 -5.00
C PRO A 13 8.68 -14.55 -3.80
N GLU A 14 9.79 -14.57 -3.08
CA GLU A 14 9.89 -15.34 -1.84
C GLU A 14 8.90 -14.84 -0.79
N LYS A 15 8.34 -15.75 0.01
CA LYS A 15 7.33 -15.42 1.04
C LYS A 15 7.82 -14.32 1.99
N LYS A 16 9.11 -14.34 2.36
CA LYS A 16 9.71 -13.32 3.23
C LYS A 16 9.66 -11.93 2.59
N GLU A 17 9.98 -11.82 1.30
CA GLU A 17 9.92 -10.58 0.55
C GLU A 17 8.50 -10.04 0.45
N VAL A 18 7.53 -10.94 0.24
CA VAL A 18 6.10 -10.63 0.22
C VAL A 18 5.63 -10.08 1.57
N THR A 19 5.99 -10.72 2.68
CA THR A 19 5.64 -10.27 4.03
C THR A 19 6.23 -8.89 4.34
N LEU A 20 7.49 -8.64 3.97
CA LEU A 20 8.14 -7.34 4.16
C LEU A 20 7.46 -6.24 3.33
N ALA A 21 7.15 -6.52 2.06
CA ALA A 21 6.43 -5.58 1.21
C ALA A 21 5.04 -5.27 1.78
N LEU A 22 4.31 -6.29 2.22
CA LEU A 22 3.00 -6.15 2.86
C LEU A 22 3.08 -5.31 4.13
N ALA A 23 4.12 -5.50 4.95
CA ALA A 23 4.33 -4.71 6.15
C ALA A 23 4.57 -3.22 5.85
N GLY A 24 5.42 -2.92 4.87
CA GLY A 24 5.64 -1.55 4.41
C GLY A 24 4.36 -0.91 3.87
N LEU A 25 3.60 -1.63 3.05
CA LEU A 25 2.35 -1.15 2.49
C LEU A 25 1.28 -0.92 3.56
N ALA A 26 1.06 -1.91 4.44
CA ALA A 26 0.10 -1.79 5.53
C ALA A 26 0.43 -0.59 6.43
N PHE A 27 1.71 -0.35 6.71
CA PHE A 27 2.13 0.84 7.46
C PHE A 27 1.76 2.14 6.76
N LEU A 28 2.02 2.25 5.45
CA LEU A 28 1.69 3.46 4.68
C LEU A 28 0.18 3.71 4.62
N VAL A 29 -0.61 2.69 4.28
CA VAL A 29 -2.06 2.81 4.09
C VAL A 29 -2.76 3.05 5.43
N PHE A 30 -2.55 2.18 6.42
CA PHE A 30 -3.19 2.37 7.74
C PHE A 30 -2.67 3.59 8.48
N GLY A 31 -1.38 3.92 8.34
CA GLY A 31 -0.81 5.13 8.92
C GLY A 31 -1.47 6.39 8.36
N TRP A 32 -1.75 6.41 7.05
CA TRP A 32 -2.49 7.50 6.41
C TRP A 32 -3.93 7.59 6.92
N GLU A 33 -4.65 6.46 6.98
CA GLU A 33 -6.05 6.43 7.43
C GLU A 33 -6.18 6.81 8.92
N LEU A 34 -5.28 6.32 9.78
CA LEU A 34 -5.24 6.72 11.20
C LEU A 34 -4.95 8.21 11.34
N ARG A 35 -3.99 8.75 10.57
CA ARG A 35 -3.73 10.19 10.56
C ARG A 35 -4.99 10.97 10.17
N SER A 36 -5.71 10.55 9.14
CA SER A 36 -6.96 11.17 8.68
C SER A 36 -8.04 11.11 9.76
N LEU A 37 -8.21 9.96 10.42
CA LEU A 37 -9.15 9.77 11.53
C LEU A 37 -8.84 10.74 12.68
N PHE A 38 -7.57 10.82 13.11
CA PHE A 38 -7.16 11.71 14.20
C PHE A 38 -7.22 13.19 13.82
N TYR A 39 -6.93 13.53 12.56
CA TYR A 39 -7.07 14.91 12.07
C TYR A 39 -8.53 15.39 12.12
N ASN A 40 -9.48 14.51 11.76
CA ASN A 40 -10.91 14.83 11.79
C ASN A 40 -11.57 14.56 13.15
N PHE A 41 -10.84 13.99 14.12
CA PHE A 41 -11.37 13.60 15.42
C PHE A 41 -12.04 14.76 16.19
N PRO A 42 -11.49 15.99 16.24
CA PRO A 42 -12.16 17.10 16.92
C PRO A 42 -13.52 17.44 16.31
N ALA A 43 -13.62 17.42 14.97
CA ALA A 43 -14.89 17.63 14.29
C ALA A 43 -15.87 16.48 14.58
N PHE A 44 -15.38 15.24 14.59
CA PHE A 44 -16.21 14.08 14.89
C PHE A 44 -16.76 14.09 16.32
N ALA A 45 -15.94 14.47 17.29
CA ALA A 45 -16.33 14.57 18.69
C ALA A 45 -17.42 15.64 18.94
N LEU A 46 -17.50 16.66 18.10
CA LEU A 46 -18.53 17.71 18.18
C LEU A 46 -19.82 17.35 17.45
N SER A 47 -19.75 16.48 16.43
CA SER A 47 -20.87 16.21 15.52
C SER A 47 -21.51 14.84 15.67
N TYR A 48 -20.81 13.86 16.24
CA TYR A 48 -21.24 12.46 16.26
C TYR A 48 -21.20 11.87 17.67
N SER A 49 -22.07 10.89 17.90
CA SER A 49 -22.00 10.03 19.08
C SER A 49 -20.80 9.09 19.04
N VAL A 50 -20.38 8.58 20.19
CA VAL A 50 -19.26 7.64 20.31
C VAL A 50 -19.43 6.41 19.41
N GLY A 51 -20.65 5.87 19.30
CA GLY A 51 -20.93 4.73 18.44
C GLY A 51 -20.78 5.03 16.94
N GLU A 52 -21.17 6.24 16.51
CA GLU A 52 -20.97 6.69 15.14
C GLU A 52 -19.50 6.90 14.82
N ILE A 53 -18.71 7.45 15.75
CA ILE A 53 -17.26 7.60 15.60
C ILE A 53 -16.58 6.24 15.43
N PHE A 54 -16.91 5.25 16.27
CA PHE A 54 -16.38 3.90 16.14
C PHE A 54 -16.77 3.24 14.82
N ALA A 55 -17.99 3.49 14.34
CA ALA A 55 -18.39 2.99 13.04
C ALA A 55 -17.60 3.64 11.91
N ILE A 56 -17.43 4.97 11.92
CA ILE A 56 -16.60 5.69 10.93
C ILE A 56 -15.19 5.11 10.93
N ALA A 57 -14.59 4.91 12.11
CA ALA A 57 -13.28 4.29 12.23
C ALA A 57 -13.25 2.87 11.63
N ALA A 58 -14.28 2.04 11.86
CA ALA A 58 -14.39 0.72 11.26
C ALA A 58 -14.49 0.78 9.73
N TYR A 59 -15.25 1.71 9.17
CA TYR A 59 -15.30 1.92 7.71
C TYR A 59 -13.93 2.31 7.15
N MET A 60 -13.22 3.25 7.80
CA MET A 60 -11.88 3.68 7.38
C MET A 60 -10.85 2.53 7.45
N MET A 61 -10.82 1.77 8.54
CA MET A 61 -9.90 0.64 8.68
C MET A 61 -10.22 -0.52 7.73
N SER A 62 -11.50 -0.73 7.40
CA SER A 62 -11.91 -1.70 6.39
C SER A 62 -11.46 -1.28 4.99
N ALA A 63 -11.64 0.00 4.66
CA ALA A 63 -11.15 0.57 3.41
C ALA A 63 -9.62 0.44 3.31
N ALA A 64 -8.89 0.72 4.40
CA ALA A 64 -7.44 0.55 4.48
C ALA A 64 -7.00 -0.89 4.18
N LEU A 65 -7.72 -1.89 4.74
CA LEU A 65 -7.44 -3.30 4.47
C LEU A 65 -7.66 -3.64 3.00
N LEU A 66 -8.77 -3.20 2.41
CA LEU A 66 -9.10 -3.44 1.01
C LEU A 66 -8.09 -2.76 0.08
N GLU A 67 -7.71 -1.52 0.35
CA GLU A 67 -6.69 -0.80 -0.40
C GLU A 67 -5.33 -1.51 -0.32
N THR A 68 -4.92 -1.94 0.88
CA THR A 68 -3.71 -2.74 1.08
C THR A 68 -3.76 -4.02 0.25
N ALA A 69 -4.89 -4.74 0.25
CA ALA A 69 -5.07 -5.98 -0.51
C ALA A 69 -5.01 -5.73 -2.03
N ILE A 70 -5.66 -4.67 -2.52
CA ILE A 70 -5.68 -4.30 -3.94
C ILE A 70 -4.27 -3.91 -4.42
N VAL A 71 -3.60 -3.01 -3.69
CA VAL A 71 -2.26 -2.53 -4.07
C VAL A 71 -1.23 -3.65 -3.99
N MET A 72 -1.32 -4.53 -2.98
CA MET A 72 -0.46 -5.71 -2.88
C MET A 72 -0.72 -6.70 -4.02
N SER A 73 -1.98 -6.94 -4.37
CA SER A 73 -2.35 -7.80 -5.50
C SER A 73 -1.82 -7.25 -6.82
N PHE A 74 -1.89 -5.93 -7.01
CA PHE A 74 -1.31 -5.25 -8.16
C PHE A 74 0.22 -5.44 -8.21
N ALA A 75 0.92 -5.27 -7.09
CA ALA A 75 2.37 -5.50 -7.05
C ALA A 75 2.73 -6.97 -7.34
N LEU A 76 2.00 -7.94 -6.78
CA LEU A 76 2.22 -9.36 -7.08
C LEU A 76 1.95 -9.68 -8.56
N PHE A 77 0.90 -9.10 -9.13
CA PHE A 77 0.59 -9.22 -10.56
C PHE A 77 1.72 -8.66 -11.43
N MET A 78 2.26 -7.49 -11.06
CA MET A 78 3.44 -6.91 -11.72
C MET A 78 4.67 -7.83 -11.61
N ALA A 79 4.87 -8.53 -10.48
CA ALA A 79 5.97 -9.48 -10.32
C ALA A 79 5.86 -10.71 -11.23
N VAL A 80 4.63 -11.11 -11.56
CA VAL A 80 4.36 -12.23 -12.47
C VAL A 80 4.55 -11.83 -13.94
N ILE A 81 4.14 -10.61 -14.32
CA ILE A 81 4.21 -10.12 -15.70
C ILE A 81 5.63 -9.67 -16.06
N LEU A 82 6.30 -8.97 -15.15
CA LEU A 82 7.61 -8.42 -15.42
C LEU A 82 8.69 -9.52 -15.36
N PRO A 83 9.78 -9.37 -16.12
CA PRO A 83 10.95 -10.24 -16.01
C PRO A 83 11.43 -10.35 -14.55
N ARG A 84 11.73 -11.58 -14.11
CA ARG A 84 12.13 -11.89 -12.73
C ARG A 84 13.24 -10.97 -12.18
N LYS A 85 14.25 -10.67 -13.00
CA LYS A 85 15.37 -9.78 -12.64
C LYS A 85 14.95 -8.34 -12.37
N LEU A 86 13.86 -7.88 -13.00
CA LEU A 86 13.40 -6.50 -12.86
C LEU A 86 12.61 -6.30 -11.58
N PHE A 87 11.70 -7.20 -11.21
CA PHE A 87 10.80 -6.94 -10.06
C PHE A 87 10.77 -8.02 -8.98
N ALA A 88 10.76 -9.31 -9.36
CA ALA A 88 10.68 -10.40 -8.37
C ALA A 88 11.97 -10.56 -7.54
N GLU A 89 13.15 -10.34 -8.14
CA GLU A 89 14.42 -10.25 -7.42
C GLU A 89 14.48 -8.96 -6.60
N GLY A 90 14.48 -9.07 -5.28
CA GLY A 90 14.45 -7.91 -4.39
C GLY A 90 13.08 -7.23 -4.32
N PHE A 91 12.02 -8.03 -4.43
CA PHE A 91 10.64 -7.56 -4.46
C PHE A 91 10.30 -6.64 -3.28
N SER A 92 10.77 -6.92 -2.06
CA SER A 92 10.45 -6.14 -0.86
C SER A 92 10.75 -4.65 -1.02
N TYR A 93 12.00 -4.28 -1.31
CA TYR A 93 12.41 -2.89 -1.44
C TYR A 93 11.89 -2.24 -2.73
N LYS A 94 11.80 -3.00 -3.83
CA LYS A 94 11.26 -2.48 -5.11
C LYS A 94 9.76 -2.19 -5.03
N ALA A 95 9.00 -3.06 -4.37
CA ALA A 95 7.58 -2.86 -4.09
C ALA A 95 7.40 -1.73 -3.08
N PHE A 96 8.24 -1.65 -2.05
CA PHE A 96 8.18 -0.52 -1.10
C PHE A 96 8.34 0.83 -1.79
N PHE A 97 9.31 0.98 -2.70
CA PHE A 97 9.42 2.22 -3.49
C PHE A 97 8.23 2.46 -4.40
N LEU A 98 7.64 1.40 -4.96
CA LEU A 98 6.41 1.52 -5.75
C LEU A 98 5.31 2.10 -4.88
N PHE A 99 5.15 1.60 -3.66
CA PHE A 99 4.13 2.07 -2.71
C PHE A 99 4.39 3.50 -2.26
N VAL A 100 5.63 3.87 -1.97
CA VAL A 100 6.00 5.26 -1.64
C VAL A 100 5.72 6.19 -2.82
N GLY A 101 6.05 5.77 -4.05
CA GLY A 101 5.74 6.52 -5.26
C GLY A 101 4.23 6.72 -5.46
N LEU A 102 3.45 5.65 -5.32
CA LEU A 102 1.98 5.71 -5.39
C LEU A 102 1.41 6.62 -4.30
N ALA A 103 1.90 6.53 -3.06
CA ALA A 103 1.47 7.40 -1.96
C ALA A 103 1.77 8.88 -2.24
N ALA A 104 2.97 9.19 -2.77
CA ALA A 104 3.33 10.55 -3.15
C ALA A 104 2.42 11.11 -4.25
N ILE A 105 2.12 10.30 -5.28
CA ILE A 105 1.17 10.67 -6.34
C ILE A 105 -0.22 10.89 -5.76
N SER A 106 -0.72 10.01 -4.89
CA SER A 106 -2.04 10.14 -4.27
C SER A 106 -2.15 11.42 -3.45
N ILE A 107 -1.13 11.77 -2.65
CA ILE A 107 -1.09 13.03 -1.90
C ILE A 107 -1.08 14.24 -2.85
N HIS A 108 -0.27 14.19 -3.91
CA HIS A 108 -0.23 15.26 -4.90
C HIS A 108 -1.57 15.42 -5.63
N LEU A 109 -2.21 14.31 -6.02
CA LEU A 109 -3.51 14.31 -6.66
C LEU A 109 -4.59 14.87 -5.73
N GLN A 110 -4.60 14.52 -4.44
CA GLN A 110 -5.53 15.12 -3.48
C GLN A 110 -5.40 16.65 -3.44
N PHE A 111 -4.18 17.18 -3.52
CA PHE A 111 -3.95 18.63 -3.54
C PHE A 111 -4.47 19.28 -4.83
N VAL A 112 -4.30 18.63 -5.98
CA VAL A 112 -4.65 19.19 -7.30
C VAL A 112 -6.11 18.94 -7.69
N MET A 113 -6.75 17.87 -7.20
CA MET A 113 -8.12 17.49 -7.58
C MET A 113 -9.20 18.50 -7.16
N ASN A 114 -8.87 19.45 -6.27
CA ASN A 114 -9.71 20.62 -6.01
C ASN A 114 -10.00 21.47 -7.28
N ASN A 115 -9.26 21.26 -8.37
CA ASN A 115 -9.33 22.06 -9.60
C ASN A 115 -9.80 21.30 -10.87
N GLN A 116 -10.47 20.15 -10.75
CA GLN A 116 -10.95 19.33 -11.90
C GLN A 116 -9.85 19.00 -12.94
N PRO A 117 -8.99 18.00 -12.69
CA PRO A 117 -7.82 17.76 -13.53
C PRO A 117 -8.18 17.21 -14.91
N LYS A 118 -7.49 17.70 -15.94
CA LYS A 118 -7.56 17.17 -17.31
C LYS A 118 -6.86 15.80 -17.40
N ILE A 119 -7.25 14.96 -18.35
CA ILE A 119 -6.60 13.65 -18.60
C ILE A 119 -5.09 13.79 -18.80
N ALA A 120 -4.64 14.83 -19.50
CA ALA A 120 -3.22 15.12 -19.71
C ALA A 120 -2.43 15.37 -18.42
N PHE A 121 -3.11 15.87 -17.38
CA PHE A 121 -2.50 16.03 -16.05
C PHE A 121 -2.28 14.65 -15.41
N LEU A 122 -3.31 13.81 -15.39
CA LEU A 122 -3.25 12.46 -14.80
C LEU A 122 -2.17 11.59 -15.46
N THR A 123 -2.07 11.62 -16.79
CA THR A 123 -1.04 10.86 -17.52
C THR A 123 0.36 11.36 -17.21
N ARG A 124 0.56 12.67 -17.08
CA ARG A 124 1.86 13.24 -16.69
C ARG A 124 2.27 12.79 -15.29
N GLU A 125 1.37 12.85 -14.32
CA GLU A 125 1.66 12.43 -12.95
C GLU A 125 1.95 10.93 -12.87
N LEU A 126 1.25 10.11 -13.65
CA LEU A 126 1.56 8.68 -13.77
C LEU A 126 2.97 8.46 -14.32
N VAL A 127 3.38 9.19 -15.36
CA VAL A 127 4.72 9.09 -15.94
C VAL A 127 5.79 9.54 -14.94
N ILE A 128 5.57 10.64 -14.22
CA ILE A 128 6.47 11.12 -13.16
C ILE A 128 6.59 10.06 -12.05
N GLY A 129 5.48 9.47 -11.63
CA GLY A 129 5.43 8.39 -10.66
C GLY A 129 6.25 7.17 -11.06
N LEU A 130 6.06 6.71 -12.29
CA LEU A 130 6.84 5.60 -12.85
C LEU A 130 8.32 5.95 -12.96
N ALA A 131 8.66 7.18 -13.36
CA ALA A 131 10.04 7.65 -13.44
C ALA A 131 10.72 7.67 -12.06
N ILE A 132 10.04 8.19 -11.03
CA ILE A 132 10.52 8.17 -9.64
C ILE A 132 10.73 6.73 -9.16
N TRP A 133 9.76 5.85 -9.43
CA TRP A 133 9.86 4.44 -9.06
C TRP A 133 11.08 3.77 -9.72
N ILE A 134 11.27 3.94 -11.03
CA ILE A 134 12.42 3.40 -11.77
C ILE A 134 13.72 3.98 -11.19
N LEU A 135 13.79 5.29 -10.95
CA LEU A 135 14.97 5.96 -10.42
C LEU A 135 15.37 5.42 -9.05
N LEU A 136 14.41 5.27 -8.13
CA LEU A 136 14.65 4.71 -6.79
C LEU A 136 15.05 3.24 -6.84
N SER A 137 14.42 2.46 -7.72
CA SER A 137 14.78 1.06 -7.97
C SER A 137 16.22 0.95 -8.50
N LEU A 138 16.61 1.79 -9.47
CA LEU A 138 17.98 1.85 -9.97
C LEU A 138 18.97 2.31 -8.89
N LEU A 139 18.59 3.27 -8.05
CA LEU A 139 19.45 3.75 -6.96
C LEU A 139 19.85 2.61 -6.01
N THR A 140 18.96 1.65 -5.75
CA THR A 140 19.33 0.46 -4.94
C THR A 140 20.27 -0.51 -5.61
N HIS A 141 20.39 -0.47 -6.94
CA HIS A 141 21.41 -1.24 -7.64
C HIS A 141 22.80 -0.62 -7.42
N PHE A 142 22.90 0.72 -7.45
CA PHE A 142 24.18 1.42 -7.30
C PHE A 142 24.61 1.60 -5.84
N VAL A 143 23.68 1.73 -4.90
CA VAL A 143 23.97 2.07 -3.50
C VAL A 143 23.44 0.97 -2.57
N PRO A 144 24.28 -0.02 -2.19
CA PRO A 144 23.84 -1.13 -1.34
C PRO A 144 23.40 -0.69 0.06
N LEU A 145 23.86 0.47 0.52
CA LEU A 145 23.44 1.07 1.79
C LEU A 145 21.94 1.39 1.80
N VAL A 146 21.40 1.91 0.69
CA VAL A 146 19.96 2.25 0.57
C VAL A 146 19.12 0.98 0.72
N LYS A 147 19.52 -0.11 0.04
CA LYS A 147 18.87 -1.42 0.18
C LYS A 147 18.89 -1.90 1.63
N LYS A 148 20.04 -1.81 2.32
CA LYS A 148 20.16 -2.25 3.72
C LYS A 148 19.25 -1.45 4.66
N ILE A 149 19.22 -0.12 4.51
CA ILE A 149 18.37 0.75 5.33
C ILE A 149 16.89 0.42 5.14
N ILE A 150 16.45 0.25 3.89
CA ILE A 150 15.04 -0.07 3.59
C ILE A 150 14.66 -1.42 4.17
N LEU A 151 15.51 -2.44 4.02
CA LEU A 151 15.23 -3.75 4.59
C LEU A 151 15.14 -3.70 6.13
N ASP A 152 15.98 -2.92 6.81
CA ASP A 152 15.89 -2.73 8.27
C ASP A 152 14.59 -2.03 8.67
N ILE A 153 14.18 -1.01 7.90
CA ILE A 153 12.88 -0.33 8.11
C ILE A 153 11.74 -1.33 7.92
N LEU A 154 11.70 -2.07 6.81
CA LEU A 154 10.64 -3.03 6.52
C LEU A 154 10.55 -4.14 7.58
N ASP A 155 11.70 -4.61 8.08
CA ASP A 155 11.74 -5.62 9.14
C ASP A 155 11.06 -5.09 10.42
N ARG A 156 11.39 -3.86 10.84
CA ARG A 156 10.73 -3.19 11.98
C ARG A 156 9.25 -2.94 11.73
N LEU A 157 8.87 -2.61 10.49
CA LEU A 157 7.47 -2.37 10.14
C LEU A 157 6.60 -3.63 10.18
N THR A 158 7.21 -4.81 10.19
CA THR A 158 6.48 -6.09 10.29
C THR A 158 5.66 -6.19 11.59
N ILE A 159 6.08 -5.52 12.67
CA ILE A 159 5.28 -5.46 13.90
C ILE A 159 3.91 -4.79 13.65
N PHE A 160 3.86 -3.75 12.83
CA PHE A 160 2.62 -3.05 12.53
C PHE A 160 1.65 -3.89 11.68
N SER A 161 2.14 -4.76 10.79
CA SER A 161 1.23 -5.60 10.00
C SER A 161 0.47 -6.60 10.87
N TYR A 162 1.10 -7.11 11.94
CA TYR A 162 0.43 -7.94 12.94
C TYR A 162 -0.65 -7.21 13.74
N ILE A 163 -0.65 -5.88 13.76
CA ILE A 163 -1.66 -5.07 14.44
C ILE A 163 -2.73 -4.61 13.44
N TYR A 164 -2.29 -4.03 12.33
CA TYR A 164 -3.17 -3.39 11.34
C TYR A 164 -4.03 -4.39 10.57
N ILE A 165 -3.48 -5.54 10.16
CA ILE A 165 -4.28 -6.52 9.40
C ILE A 165 -5.41 -7.10 10.25
N PRO A 166 -5.19 -7.58 11.49
CA PRO A 166 -6.29 -8.01 12.35
C PRO A 166 -7.29 -6.90 12.66
N LEU A 167 -6.82 -5.67 12.90
CA LEU A 167 -7.69 -4.52 13.13
C LEU A 167 -8.58 -4.24 11.91
N GLY A 168 -8.02 -4.27 10.70
CA GLY A 168 -8.78 -4.12 9.46
C GLY A 168 -9.77 -5.27 9.26
N ALA A 169 -9.39 -6.50 9.59
CA ALA A 169 -10.27 -7.67 9.45
C ALA A 169 -11.46 -7.61 10.41
N LEU A 170 -11.23 -7.25 11.68
CA LEU A 170 -12.29 -7.00 12.65
C LEU A 170 -13.21 -5.86 12.20
N SER A 171 -12.62 -4.78 11.69
CA SER A 171 -13.37 -3.65 11.16
C SER A 171 -14.27 -4.06 9.98
N LEU A 172 -13.75 -4.90 9.07
CA LEU A 172 -14.51 -5.41 7.92
C LEU A 172 -15.69 -6.27 8.35
N LEU A 173 -15.52 -7.08 9.41
CA LEU A 173 -16.62 -7.85 10.00
C LEU A 173 -17.71 -6.94 10.56
N VAL A 174 -17.34 -5.88 11.28
CA VAL A 174 -18.28 -4.89 11.82
C VAL A 174 -19.06 -4.22 10.70
N VAL A 175 -18.38 -3.79 9.64
CA VAL A 175 -19.01 -3.16 8.46
C VAL A 175 -19.96 -4.13 7.76
N THR A 176 -19.54 -5.38 7.57
CA THR A 176 -20.37 -6.41 6.91
C THR A 176 -21.62 -6.71 7.73
N PHE A 177 -21.48 -6.84 9.06
CA PHE A 177 -22.61 -7.07 9.94
C PHE A 177 -23.62 -5.91 9.89
N ARG A 178 -23.13 -4.67 9.92
CA ARG A 178 -23.98 -3.47 9.83
C ARG A 178 -24.66 -3.31 8.47
N LEU A 179 -24.08 -3.84 7.40
CA LEU A 179 -24.69 -3.80 6.07
C LEU A 179 -25.82 -4.83 5.91
N LEU A 180 -25.73 -5.95 6.63
CA LEU A 180 -26.68 -7.06 6.53
C LEU A 180 -27.91 -6.91 7.43
N TRP A 181 -27.91 -5.96 8.36
CA TRP A 181 -28.98 -5.69 9.32
C TRP A 181 -29.52 -4.28 9.14
#